data_AF-A0A7X4X6Q2-F1
#
_entry.id   AF-A0A7X4X6Q2-F1
#
_cell.length_a   1.000
_cell.length_b   1.000
_cell.length_c   1.000
_cell.angle_alpha   90.00
_cell.angle_beta   90.00
_cell.angle_gamma   90.00
#
_symmetry.space_group_name_H-M   'P 1'
#
loop_
_entity.id
_entity.type
_entity.pdbx_description
1 polymer ?
#
loop_
_entity_poly.entity_id
_entity_poly.type
_entity_poly.pdbx_seq_one_letter_code
_entity_poly.pdbx_strand_id
1 'polypeptide(L)'
;MQPIHPLTTLLKQSGCQYLVFDLGRRIQPIEAKQFQKIEQGQQPYPYPLQRQAHLAIVYWNEHQQPWIWFTKFPLDERGLLIQAEINQFIQYVIEAMGSRLQQTLTEEQQQKLANNPYTFQPTEEKMAVLHSQIRAQLHLPTSQYYEHAQHYFSGGLGWENWQTVGLQGISDIGARLRQQNNSVFIRKALDHLPSSPLYALLGVLEHVNIPDNIASKLYEMANQQMSSSQTDLFLLSALVRALSGATPNYLAKLTDAILATPDYCHQEVLIGLAGRAWSTLRESGRAQRFLLRLVQTENQTLFNRLFADLVMLPELRMVLLPLLHTSPSPELAKALLQLQRSTKQSS
;
A
#
# COMPACT_ATOMS: atom_id res chain seq x y z
N MET A 1 11.15 33.81 12.72
CA MET A 1 11.17 32.44 12.15
C MET A 1 10.82 31.48 13.27
N GLN A 2 9.67 30.79 13.20
CA GLN A 2 9.40 29.72 14.16
C GLN A 2 10.38 28.57 13.91
N PRO A 3 10.97 27.96 14.95
CA PRO A 3 11.84 26.80 14.78
C PRO A 3 11.07 25.67 14.09
N ILE A 4 11.62 25.16 12.99
CA ILE A 4 11.12 23.96 12.34
C ILE A 4 11.39 22.81 13.31
N HIS A 5 10.33 22.19 13.81
CA HIS A 5 10.45 21.03 14.69
C HIS A 5 10.17 19.80 13.86
N PRO A 6 11.14 18.90 13.67
CA PRO A 6 10.83 17.61 13.08
C PRO A 6 9.93 16.79 14.03
N LEU A 7 8.92 16.12 13.50
CA LEU A 7 8.12 15.09 14.16
C LEU A 7 9.01 14.01 14.78
N THR A 8 10.09 13.63 14.11
CA THR A 8 11.11 12.73 14.67
C THR A 8 11.76 13.28 15.94
N THR A 9 11.94 14.60 16.03
CA THR A 9 12.46 15.27 17.24
C THR A 9 11.44 15.21 18.38
N LEU A 10 10.16 15.46 18.10
CA LEU A 10 9.09 15.36 19.10
C LEU A 10 9.00 13.96 19.72
N LEU A 11 9.03 12.92 18.87
CA LEU A 11 8.98 11.52 19.31
C LEU A 11 10.20 11.15 20.16
N LYS A 12 11.40 11.58 19.75
CA LYS A 12 12.65 11.33 20.48
C LYS A 12 12.72 12.07 21.82
N GLN A 13 12.33 13.34 21.85
CA GLN A 13 12.35 14.16 23.07
C GLN A 13 11.40 13.60 24.14
N SER A 14 10.37 12.88 23.71
CA SER A 14 9.39 12.24 24.59
C SER A 14 9.85 10.88 25.12
N GLY A 15 11.08 10.44 24.80
CA GLY A 15 11.61 9.15 25.25
C GLY A 15 10.90 7.94 24.65
N CYS A 16 10.19 8.11 23.53
CA CYS A 16 9.50 7.04 22.85
C CYS A 16 10.39 6.40 21.78
N GLN A 17 10.29 5.09 21.63
CA GLN A 17 10.68 4.39 20.40
C GLN A 17 9.55 4.57 19.38
N TYR A 18 9.87 4.52 18.08
CA TYR A 18 8.86 4.63 17.03
C TYR A 18 9.20 3.84 15.77
N LEU A 19 8.14 3.49 15.03
CA LEU A 19 8.16 2.96 13.67
C LEU A 19 7.24 3.81 12.80
N VAL A 20 7.59 3.96 11.53
CA VAL A 20 6.76 4.66 10.55
C VAL A 20 6.41 3.69 9.44
N PHE A 21 5.15 3.64 9.05
CA PHE A 21 4.66 2.85 7.94
C PHE A 21 3.99 3.75 6.92
N ASP A 22 4.17 3.47 5.62
CA ASP A 22 3.24 3.93 4.59
C ASP A 22 1.94 3.15 4.72
N LEU A 23 0.82 3.85 4.52
CA LEU A 23 -0.51 3.28 4.41
C LEU A 23 -1.18 3.64 3.08
N GLY A 24 -0.50 4.34 2.18
CA GLY A 24 -1.09 4.77 0.91
C GLY A 24 -1.26 3.57 -0.02
N ARG A 25 -0.15 3.13 -0.60
CA ARG A 25 -0.16 2.09 -1.62
C ARG A 25 0.01 0.70 -1.04
N ARG A 26 0.97 0.50 -0.14
CA ARG A 26 1.17 -0.78 0.55
C ARG A 26 1.50 -0.50 2.00
N ILE A 27 1.12 -1.39 2.91
CA ILE A 27 1.54 -1.29 4.30
C ILE A 27 2.99 -1.75 4.38
N GLN A 28 3.90 -0.79 4.44
CA GLN A 28 5.34 -1.07 4.42
C GLN A 28 6.08 -0.11 5.35
N PRO A 29 7.08 -0.60 6.10
CA PRO A 29 7.87 0.26 6.97
C PRO A 29 8.69 1.24 6.14
N ILE A 30 8.79 2.48 6.63
CA ILE A 30 9.73 3.49 6.15
C ILE A 30 10.89 3.50 7.13
N GLU A 31 12.11 3.25 6.65
CA GLU A 31 13.29 3.26 7.50
C GLU A 31 13.47 4.62 8.19
N ALA A 32 13.85 4.64 9.47
CA ALA A 32 13.97 5.87 10.25
C ALA A 32 14.90 6.92 9.59
N LYS A 33 16.02 6.48 8.99
CA LYS A 33 16.93 7.35 8.24
C LYS A 33 16.28 7.94 6.99
N GLN A 34 15.47 7.15 6.28
CA GLN A 34 14.73 7.61 5.12
C GLN A 34 13.65 8.62 5.54
N PHE A 35 12.89 8.32 6.59
CA PHE A 35 11.87 9.22 7.13
C PHE A 35 12.46 10.56 7.55
N GLN A 36 13.63 10.57 8.20
CA GLN A 36 14.33 11.81 8.55
C GLN A 36 14.68 12.68 7.32
N LYS A 37 15.13 12.06 6.22
CA LYS A 37 15.39 12.79 4.96
C LYS A 37 14.13 13.35 4.32
N ILE A 38 13.03 12.60 4.39
CA ILE A 38 11.71 13.05 3.90
C ILE A 38 11.25 14.27 4.70
N GLU A 39 11.34 14.21 6.03
CA GLU A 39 10.99 15.33 6.91
C GLU A 39 11.80 16.59 6.62
N GLN A 40 13.10 16.43 6.34
CA GLN A 40 14.00 17.55 6.04
C GLN A 40 13.83 18.09 4.61
N GLY A 41 12.90 17.57 3.82
CA GLY A 41 12.71 17.95 2.41
C GLY A 41 13.88 17.56 1.51
N GLN A 42 14.76 16.65 1.96
CA GLN A 42 15.93 16.19 1.21
C GLN A 42 15.57 15.07 0.23
N GLN A 43 14.46 14.37 0.45
CA GLN A 43 13.99 13.28 -0.39
C GLN A 43 12.46 13.38 -0.56
N PRO A 44 11.91 13.14 -1.77
CA PRO A 44 10.47 13.02 -1.95
C PRO A 44 9.90 11.83 -1.17
N TYR A 45 8.64 11.94 -0.79
CA TYR A 45 7.90 10.83 -0.20
C TYR A 45 7.89 9.65 -1.19
N PRO A 46 8.24 8.43 -0.76
CA PRO A 46 8.45 7.31 -1.67
C PRO A 46 7.16 6.74 -2.28
N TYR A 47 6.02 6.87 -1.59
CA TYR A 47 4.78 6.17 -1.96
C TYR A 47 3.56 7.09 -2.03
N PRO A 48 3.62 8.23 -2.73
CA PRO A 48 2.50 9.16 -2.79
C PRO A 48 1.26 8.48 -3.36
N LEU A 49 0.12 8.80 -2.76
CA LEU A 49 -1.19 8.43 -3.26
C LEU A 49 -2.03 9.70 -3.33
N GLN A 50 -2.49 10.08 -4.52
CA GLN A 50 -3.32 11.27 -4.74
C GLN A 50 -2.71 12.55 -4.12
N ARG A 51 -1.39 12.74 -4.31
CA ARG A 51 -0.62 13.88 -3.76
C ARG A 51 -0.61 13.96 -2.22
N GLN A 52 -0.84 12.85 -1.53
CA GLN A 52 -0.74 12.77 -0.08
C GLN A 52 0.20 11.66 0.37
N ALA A 53 0.92 11.90 1.46
CA ALA A 53 1.61 10.88 2.25
C ALA A 53 0.65 10.36 3.31
N HIS A 54 0.33 9.07 3.27
CA HIS A 54 -0.50 8.40 4.27
C HIS A 54 0.40 7.60 5.18
N LEU A 55 0.46 7.96 6.45
CA LEU A 55 1.41 7.44 7.42
C LEU A 55 0.69 6.81 8.61
N ALA A 56 1.24 5.70 9.09
CA ALA A 56 1.05 5.24 10.46
C ALA A 56 2.33 5.47 11.25
N ILE A 57 2.25 6.26 12.31
CA ILE A 57 3.34 6.51 13.25
C ILE A 57 3.04 5.71 14.50
N VAL A 58 3.78 4.62 14.67
CA VAL A 58 3.66 3.73 15.82
C VAL A 58 4.70 4.15 16.84
N TYR A 59 4.31 4.38 18.08
CA TYR A 59 5.25 4.79 19.12
C TYR A 59 4.93 4.10 20.45
N TRP A 60 5.96 3.81 21.23
CA TRP A 60 5.85 3.10 22.50
C TRP A 60 7.00 3.46 23.44
N ASN A 61 6.86 3.06 24.71
CA ASN A 61 7.93 3.06 25.70
C ASN A 61 8.04 1.65 26.33
N GLU A 62 9.02 1.43 27.21
CA GLU A 62 9.30 0.11 27.81
C GLU A 62 8.13 -0.47 28.63
N HIS A 63 7.13 0.34 28.98
CA HIS A 63 6.05 -0.04 29.90
C HIS A 63 4.64 0.02 29.30
N GLN A 64 4.48 0.42 28.03
CA GLN A 64 3.16 0.64 27.42
C GLN A 64 2.99 -0.12 26.10
N GLN A 65 1.73 -0.49 25.82
CA GLN A 65 1.35 -1.00 24.50
C GLN A 65 1.60 0.08 23.43
N PRO A 66 1.92 -0.32 22.18
CA PRO A 66 2.15 0.63 21.11
C PRO A 66 0.90 1.45 20.79
N TRP A 67 1.09 2.77 20.74
CA TRP A 67 0.12 3.71 20.21
C TRP A 67 0.35 3.92 18.72
N ILE A 68 -0.70 4.26 17.98
CA ILE A 68 -0.63 4.49 16.54
C ILE A 68 -1.34 5.79 16.19
N TRP A 69 -0.63 6.68 15.50
CA TRP A 69 -1.24 7.82 14.82
C TRP A 69 -1.38 7.55 13.34
N PHE A 70 -2.59 7.72 12.83
CA PHE A 70 -2.89 7.68 11.41
C PHE A 70 -2.93 9.10 10.87
N THR A 71 -1.92 9.49 10.11
CA THR A 71 -1.75 10.86 9.62
C THR A 71 -1.68 10.90 8.10
N LYS A 72 -2.26 11.93 7.49
CA LYS A 72 -2.13 12.26 6.07
C LYS A 72 -1.57 13.67 5.92
N PHE A 73 -0.56 13.82 5.07
CA PHE A 73 0.05 15.11 4.78
C PHE A 73 0.03 15.39 3.28
N PRO A 74 -0.33 16.61 2.85
CA PRO A 74 -0.24 16.98 1.44
C PRO A 74 1.22 17.05 0.99
N LEU A 75 1.42 16.74 -0.28
CA LEU A 75 2.71 16.78 -0.95
C LEU A 75 2.71 17.90 -2.00
N ASP A 76 3.85 18.57 -2.16
CA ASP A 76 4.06 19.52 -3.25
C ASP A 76 4.23 18.80 -4.61
N GLU A 77 4.35 19.56 -5.70
CA GLU A 77 4.52 19.01 -7.05
C GLU A 77 5.82 18.20 -7.25
N ARG A 78 6.79 18.35 -6.33
CA ARG A 78 8.04 17.57 -6.29
C ARG A 78 7.90 16.31 -5.43
N GLY A 79 6.75 16.10 -4.79
CA GLY A 79 6.50 14.99 -3.88
C GLY A 79 7.11 15.19 -2.48
N LEU A 80 7.47 16.42 -2.11
CA LEU A 80 8.00 16.75 -0.78
C LEU A 80 6.85 17.08 0.18
N LEU A 81 7.03 16.78 1.47
CA LEU A 81 6.10 17.20 2.52
C LEU A 81 6.05 18.73 2.60
N ILE A 82 4.85 19.29 2.66
CA ILE A 82 4.66 20.72 2.89
C ILE A 82 4.96 21.02 4.36
N GLN A 83 6.10 21.64 4.62
CA GLN A 83 6.63 21.85 5.98
C GLN A 83 5.68 22.63 6.91
N ALA A 84 4.92 23.57 6.34
CA ALA A 84 3.93 24.32 7.10
C ALA A 84 2.87 23.41 7.74
N GLU A 85 2.43 22.38 7.00
CA GLU A 85 1.42 21.42 7.44
C GLU A 85 1.96 20.49 8.53
N ILE A 86 3.23 20.09 8.42
CA ILE A 86 3.91 19.30 9.46
C ILE A 86 4.03 20.11 10.77
N ASN A 87 4.46 21.37 10.67
CA ASN A 87 4.56 22.24 11.84
C ASN A 87 3.20 22.47 12.51
N GLN A 88 2.15 22.66 11.72
CA GLN A 88 0.78 22.82 12.22
C GLN A 88 0.30 21.56 12.94
N PHE A 89 0.57 20.37 12.38
CA PHE A 89 0.27 19.11 13.06
C PHE A 89 1.01 18.98 14.40
N ILE A 90 2.29 19.34 14.46
CA ILE A 90 3.08 19.29 15.68
C ILE A 90 2.53 20.25 16.74
N GLN A 91 2.06 21.44 16.35
CA GLN A 91 1.37 22.35 17.26
C GLN A 91 0.11 21.70 17.85
N TYR A 92 -0.73 21.06 17.03
CA TYR A 92 -1.90 20.31 17.54
C TYR A 92 -1.51 19.22 18.54
N VAL A 93 -0.44 18.46 18.27
CA VAL A 93 0.02 17.40 19.18
C VAL A 93 0.52 17.99 20.50
N ILE A 94 1.31 19.07 20.46
CA ILE A 94 1.83 19.75 21.65
C ILE A 94 0.70 20.38 22.47
N GLU A 95 -0.30 20.98 21.83
CA GLU A 95 -1.47 21.55 22.50
C GLU A 95 -2.33 20.48 23.19
N ALA A 96 -2.49 19.31 22.54
CA ALA A 96 -3.30 18.23 23.08
C ALA A 96 -2.60 17.45 24.22
N MET A 97 -1.29 17.19 24.08
CA MET A 97 -0.56 16.27 24.97
C MET A 97 0.52 16.95 25.83
N GLY A 98 0.77 18.24 25.63
CA GLY A 98 1.94 18.91 26.18
C GLY A 98 3.25 18.44 25.52
N SER A 99 4.39 18.79 26.11
CA SER A 99 5.72 18.45 25.59
C SER A 99 6.21 17.03 25.94
N ARG A 100 5.40 16.21 26.61
CA ARG A 100 5.77 14.84 27.03
C ARG A 100 4.70 13.83 26.63
N LEU A 101 4.97 13.04 25.60
CA LEU A 101 4.06 11.97 25.11
C LEU A 101 3.95 10.74 26.07
N GLN A 102 4.47 10.84 27.30
CA GLN A 102 4.66 9.69 28.22
C GLN A 102 3.45 9.39 29.13
N GLN A 103 2.43 10.24 29.14
CA GLN A 103 1.27 10.07 30.02
C GLN A 103 0.19 9.24 29.34
N THR A 104 -0.49 8.39 30.12
CA THR A 104 -1.73 7.75 29.67
C THR A 104 -2.71 8.84 29.26
N LEU A 105 -3.12 8.83 27.99
CA LEU A 105 -4.00 9.87 27.45
C LEU A 105 -5.38 9.76 28.05
N THR A 106 -5.90 10.86 28.57
CA THR A 106 -7.32 10.95 28.94
C THR A 106 -8.18 10.85 27.68
N GLU A 107 -9.44 10.42 27.82
CA GLU A 107 -10.38 10.34 26.69
C GLU A 107 -10.50 11.70 25.96
N GLU A 108 -10.49 12.81 26.69
CA GLU A 108 -10.54 14.15 26.11
C GLU A 108 -9.29 14.47 25.25
N GLN A 109 -8.10 14.05 25.71
CA GLN A 109 -6.86 14.22 24.94
C GLN A 109 -6.86 13.34 23.68
N GLN A 110 -7.31 12.09 23.80
CA GLN A 110 -7.46 11.19 22.66
C GLN A 110 -8.43 11.78 21.62
N GLN A 111 -9.53 12.35 22.07
CA GLN A 111 -10.53 12.95 21.19
C GLN A 111 -10.00 14.22 20.50
N LYS A 112 -9.24 15.07 21.20
CA LYS A 112 -8.55 16.23 20.59
C LYS A 112 -7.53 15.80 19.53
N LEU A 113 -6.77 14.75 19.78
CA LEU A 113 -5.82 14.21 18.81
C LEU A 113 -6.51 13.60 17.60
N ALA A 114 -7.62 12.88 17.80
CA ALA A 114 -8.41 12.28 16.73
C ALA A 114 -9.15 13.33 15.88
N ASN A 115 -9.39 14.53 16.42
CA ASN A 115 -10.12 15.61 15.77
C ASN A 115 -9.17 16.70 15.24
N ASN A 116 -8.21 16.32 14.40
CA ASN A 116 -7.37 17.29 13.67
C ASN A 116 -7.37 16.99 12.15
N PRO A 117 -7.12 18.00 11.29
CA PRO A 117 -7.29 17.87 9.83
C PRO A 117 -6.30 16.88 9.18
N TYR A 118 -5.24 16.50 9.89
CA TYR A 118 -4.21 15.58 9.42
C TYR A 118 -4.51 14.13 9.78
N THR A 119 -5.50 13.86 10.62
CA THR A 119 -5.85 12.48 10.99
C THR A 119 -6.86 11.86 10.03
N PHE A 120 -6.82 10.53 9.91
CA PHE A 120 -7.81 9.77 9.15
C PHE A 120 -7.99 8.38 9.75
N GLN A 121 -9.13 7.74 9.47
CA GLN A 121 -9.39 6.36 9.86
C GLN A 121 -9.06 5.42 8.69
N PRO A 122 -8.08 4.51 8.80
CA PRO A 122 -7.86 3.47 7.80
C PRO A 122 -9.03 2.48 7.76
N THR A 123 -9.14 1.73 6.66
CA THR A 123 -10.11 0.63 6.56
C THR A 123 -9.78 -0.47 7.57
N GLU A 124 -10.79 -1.27 7.94
CA GLU A 124 -10.62 -2.41 8.86
C GLU A 124 -9.54 -3.39 8.38
N GLU A 125 -9.46 -3.62 7.08
CA GLU A 125 -8.43 -4.44 6.43
C GLU A 125 -7.02 -3.89 6.67
N LYS A 126 -6.82 -2.58 6.44
CA LYS A 126 -5.52 -1.95 6.66
C LYS A 126 -5.13 -1.97 8.14
N MET A 127 -6.10 -1.74 9.03
CA MET A 127 -5.85 -1.82 10.48
C MET A 127 -5.45 -3.24 10.90
N ALA A 128 -6.17 -4.27 10.45
CA ALA A 128 -5.88 -5.66 10.80
C ALA A 128 -4.48 -6.09 10.35
N VAL A 129 -4.10 -5.74 9.12
CA VAL A 129 -2.78 -6.02 8.56
C VAL A 129 -1.69 -5.24 9.31
N LEU A 130 -1.88 -3.93 9.51
CA LEU A 130 -0.90 -3.10 10.23
C LEU A 130 -0.67 -3.61 11.65
N HIS A 131 -1.73 -3.89 12.41
CA HIS A 131 -1.61 -4.44 13.76
C HIS A 131 -0.83 -5.75 13.77
N SER A 132 -1.10 -6.63 12.80
CA SER A 132 -0.40 -7.90 12.67
C SER A 132 1.09 -7.70 12.37
N GLN A 133 1.42 -6.78 11.47
CA GLN A 133 2.81 -6.43 11.13
C GLN A 133 3.55 -5.81 12.32
N ILE A 134 2.94 -4.86 13.03
CA ILE A 134 3.52 -4.24 14.23
C ILE A 134 3.81 -5.32 15.28
N ARG A 135 2.84 -6.20 15.56
CA ARG A 135 2.99 -7.24 16.57
C ARG A 135 4.05 -8.25 16.17
N ALA A 136 4.16 -8.61 14.89
CA ALA A 136 5.26 -9.44 14.40
C ALA A 136 6.62 -8.74 14.51
N GLN A 137 6.73 -7.47 14.12
CA GLN A 137 7.98 -6.70 14.13
C GLN A 137 8.48 -6.41 15.56
N LEU A 138 7.58 -6.17 16.49
CA LEU A 138 7.88 -5.93 17.91
C LEU A 138 7.95 -7.23 18.74
N HIS A 139 7.88 -8.40 18.10
CA HIS A 139 7.89 -9.72 18.76
C HIS A 139 6.82 -9.87 19.85
N LEU A 140 5.66 -9.23 19.65
CA LEU A 140 4.50 -9.35 20.52
C LEU A 140 3.72 -10.65 20.17
N PRO A 141 2.93 -11.18 21.12
CA PRO A 141 2.05 -12.34 20.87
C PRO A 141 1.16 -12.13 19.64
N THR A 142 0.58 -13.19 19.07
CA THR A 142 -0.46 -13.10 18.03
C THR A 142 -1.82 -12.71 18.61
N SER A 143 -2.80 -12.38 17.78
CA SER A 143 -4.15 -12.12 18.29
C SER A 143 -4.79 -13.44 18.72
N GLN A 144 -5.89 -13.35 19.47
CA GLN A 144 -6.67 -14.53 19.85
C GLN A 144 -7.23 -15.30 18.65
N TYR A 145 -7.26 -14.70 17.45
CA TYR A 145 -7.81 -15.32 16.24
C TYR A 145 -6.78 -16.11 15.42
N TYR A 146 -5.50 -16.04 15.78
CA TYR A 146 -4.42 -16.63 14.99
C TYR A 146 -4.49 -18.16 14.91
N GLU A 147 -4.66 -18.84 16.05
CA GLU A 147 -4.68 -20.30 16.09
C GLU A 147 -5.86 -20.87 15.29
N HIS A 148 -7.04 -20.26 15.41
CA HIS A 148 -8.23 -20.65 14.65
C HIS A 148 -8.02 -20.47 13.14
N ALA A 149 -7.45 -19.34 12.71
CA ALA A 149 -7.11 -19.12 11.31
C ALA A 149 -6.06 -20.13 10.81
N GLN A 150 -5.05 -20.46 11.62
CA GLN A 150 -4.04 -21.44 11.24
C GLN A 150 -4.65 -22.84 11.08
N HIS A 151 -5.57 -23.22 11.97
CA HIS A 151 -6.33 -24.47 11.86
C HIS A 151 -7.16 -24.52 10.58
N TYR A 152 -7.81 -23.40 10.20
CA TYR A 152 -8.50 -23.29 8.91
C TYR A 152 -7.57 -23.48 7.71
N PHE A 153 -6.48 -22.70 7.60
CA PHE A 153 -5.58 -22.76 6.44
C PHE A 153 -4.73 -24.04 6.35
N SER A 154 -4.63 -24.81 7.44
CA SER A 154 -4.08 -26.17 7.41
C SER A 154 -5.07 -27.22 6.91
N GLY A 155 -6.35 -26.85 6.72
CA GLY A 155 -7.43 -27.70 6.24
C GLY A 155 -8.20 -28.42 7.36
N GLY A 156 -7.83 -28.24 8.63
CA GLY A 156 -8.40 -29.02 9.74
C GLY A 156 -9.85 -28.69 10.09
N LEU A 157 -10.33 -27.49 9.72
CA LEU A 157 -11.76 -27.14 9.83
C LEU A 157 -12.59 -27.58 8.62
N GLY A 158 -11.97 -27.97 7.51
CA GLY A 158 -12.63 -28.07 6.20
C GLY A 158 -12.82 -26.70 5.53
N TRP A 159 -12.72 -26.69 4.20
CA TRP A 159 -12.62 -25.45 3.40
C TRP A 159 -13.88 -24.57 3.41
N GLU A 160 -15.05 -25.18 3.62
CA GLU A 160 -16.36 -24.48 3.64
C GLU A 160 -16.67 -23.79 4.98
N ASN A 161 -15.95 -24.12 6.06
CA ASN A 161 -16.21 -23.63 7.41
C ASN A 161 -15.47 -22.32 7.74
N TRP A 162 -15.48 -21.37 6.80
CA TRP A 162 -14.69 -20.14 6.87
C TRP A 162 -15.37 -18.97 7.60
N GLN A 163 -16.69 -19.04 7.86
CA GLN A 163 -17.49 -17.93 8.39
C GLN A 163 -17.04 -17.47 9.78
N THR A 164 -16.36 -18.35 10.52
CA THR A 164 -15.80 -18.06 11.86
C THR A 164 -14.35 -17.56 11.80
N VAL A 165 -13.72 -17.54 10.62
CA VAL A 165 -12.32 -17.14 10.45
C VAL A 165 -12.25 -15.63 10.27
N GLY A 166 -11.94 -14.92 11.36
CA GLY A 166 -11.83 -13.47 11.35
C GLY A 166 -10.62 -12.93 10.59
N LEU A 167 -10.77 -11.76 9.97
CA LEU A 167 -9.74 -11.08 9.17
C LEU A 167 -8.43 -10.82 9.93
N GLN A 168 -8.53 -10.53 11.23
CA GLN A 168 -7.36 -10.35 12.10
C GLN A 168 -6.49 -11.61 12.17
N GLY A 169 -7.10 -12.81 12.21
CA GLY A 169 -6.36 -14.07 12.21
C GLY A 169 -5.66 -14.34 10.88
N ILE A 170 -6.32 -14.04 9.76
CA ILE A 170 -5.73 -14.12 8.40
C ILE A 170 -4.53 -13.15 8.30
N SER A 171 -4.68 -11.95 8.85
CA SER A 171 -3.65 -10.92 8.87
C SER A 171 -2.44 -11.33 9.73
N ASP A 172 -2.65 -11.98 10.88
CA ASP A 172 -1.57 -12.50 11.73
C ASP A 172 -0.74 -13.58 11.00
N ILE A 173 -1.39 -14.44 10.20
CA ILE A 173 -0.72 -15.42 9.34
C ILE A 173 0.08 -14.71 8.25
N GLY A 174 -0.50 -13.71 7.59
CA GLY A 174 0.17 -12.90 6.57
C GLY A 174 1.43 -12.18 7.09
N ALA A 175 1.38 -11.64 8.31
CA ALA A 175 2.54 -11.03 8.95
C ALA A 175 3.64 -12.04 9.34
N ARG A 176 3.31 -13.33 9.40
CA ARG A 176 4.18 -14.42 9.89
C ARG A 176 4.31 -15.57 8.89
N LEU A 177 4.27 -15.29 7.58
CA LEU A 177 4.34 -16.32 6.52
C LEU A 177 5.56 -17.26 6.62
N ARG A 178 6.67 -16.76 7.18
CA ARG A 178 7.94 -17.51 7.34
C ARG A 178 8.03 -18.29 8.66
N GLN A 179 6.99 -18.27 9.49
CA GLN A 179 6.96 -18.93 10.79
C GLN A 179 5.93 -20.06 10.79
N GLN A 180 6.10 -21.04 11.69
CA GLN A 180 5.10 -22.07 12.02
C GLN A 180 4.42 -22.72 10.80
N ASN A 181 5.18 -22.98 9.73
CA ASN A 181 4.69 -23.54 8.46
C ASN A 181 3.59 -22.74 7.74
N ASN A 182 3.34 -21.48 8.11
CA ASN A 182 2.28 -20.65 7.55
C ASN A 182 2.32 -20.60 6.01
N SER A 183 3.50 -20.38 5.41
CA SER A 183 3.61 -20.37 3.94
C SER A 183 3.26 -21.71 3.27
N VAL A 184 3.51 -22.84 3.94
CA VAL A 184 3.16 -24.17 3.44
C VAL A 184 1.65 -24.38 3.51
N PHE A 185 1.02 -23.99 4.63
CA PHE A 185 -0.43 -24.04 4.78
C PHE A 185 -1.14 -23.16 3.76
N ILE A 186 -0.72 -21.90 3.63
CA ILE A 186 -1.28 -20.97 2.64
C ILE A 186 -1.13 -21.51 1.22
N ARG A 187 0.06 -22.00 0.83
CA ARG A 187 0.26 -22.57 -0.51
C ARG A 187 -0.72 -23.71 -0.82
N LYS A 188 -0.94 -24.61 0.14
CA LYS A 188 -1.89 -25.73 -0.03
C LYS A 188 -3.34 -25.25 -0.05
N ALA A 189 -3.69 -24.32 0.84
CA ALA A 189 -5.04 -23.80 0.94
C ALA A 189 -5.50 -23.10 -0.35
N LEU A 190 -4.62 -22.39 -1.05
CA LEU A 190 -4.93 -21.67 -2.29
C LEU A 190 -5.61 -22.53 -3.38
N ASP A 191 -5.44 -23.85 -3.36
CA ASP A 191 -6.12 -24.79 -4.27
C ASP A 191 -7.58 -25.08 -3.92
N HIS A 192 -8.02 -24.70 -2.72
CA HIS A 192 -9.28 -25.14 -2.13
C HIS A 192 -10.15 -24.02 -1.57
N LEU A 193 -9.58 -22.82 -1.37
CA LEU A 193 -10.30 -21.72 -0.73
C LEU A 193 -11.53 -21.30 -1.56
N PRO A 194 -12.72 -21.21 -0.92
CA PRO A 194 -13.85 -20.50 -1.51
C PRO A 194 -13.52 -19.01 -1.76
N SER A 195 -14.34 -18.35 -2.58
CA SER A 195 -14.06 -16.97 -3.03
C SER A 195 -13.84 -15.99 -1.88
N SER A 196 -14.70 -15.98 -0.86
CA SER A 196 -14.59 -15.02 0.26
C SER A 196 -13.27 -15.12 1.04
N PRO A 197 -12.86 -16.28 1.58
CA PRO A 197 -11.57 -16.41 2.26
C PRO A 197 -10.37 -16.28 1.30
N LEU A 198 -10.52 -16.60 0.01
CA LEU A 198 -9.50 -16.32 -0.99
C LEU A 198 -9.24 -14.81 -1.14
N TYR A 199 -10.27 -14.01 -1.38
CA TYR A 199 -10.13 -12.56 -1.52
C TYR A 199 -9.61 -11.91 -0.23
N ALA A 200 -10.06 -12.36 0.95
CA ALA A 200 -9.54 -11.89 2.22
C ALA A 200 -8.03 -12.17 2.37
N LEU A 201 -7.58 -13.38 2.00
CA LEU A 201 -6.16 -13.73 1.99
C LEU A 201 -5.39 -12.88 0.98
N LEU A 202 -5.85 -12.73 -0.27
CA LEU A 202 -5.17 -11.94 -1.29
C LEU A 202 -5.04 -10.46 -0.88
N GLY A 203 -6.07 -9.90 -0.24
CA GLY A 203 -6.05 -8.55 0.32
C GLY A 203 -5.06 -8.37 1.48
N VAL A 204 -4.76 -9.43 2.24
CA VAL A 204 -3.64 -9.42 3.19
C VAL A 204 -2.30 -9.52 2.45
N LEU A 205 -2.20 -10.41 1.45
CA LEU A 205 -0.95 -10.70 0.74
C LEU A 205 -0.38 -9.50 -0.03
N GLU A 206 -1.23 -8.59 -0.52
CA GLU A 206 -0.76 -7.37 -1.22
C GLU A 206 0.07 -6.42 -0.34
N HIS A 207 -0.04 -6.57 0.98
CA HIS A 207 0.62 -5.72 1.95
C HIS A 207 1.84 -6.36 2.59
N VAL A 208 2.18 -7.60 2.25
CA VAL A 208 3.29 -8.33 2.87
C VAL A 208 4.31 -8.78 1.84
N ASN A 209 5.54 -9.02 2.28
CA ASN A 209 6.55 -9.67 1.44
C ASN A 209 6.28 -11.17 1.43
N ILE A 210 5.94 -11.71 0.26
CA ILE A 210 5.54 -13.11 0.14
C ILE A 210 6.75 -14.02 -0.17
N PRO A 211 6.85 -15.20 0.45
CA PRO A 211 7.86 -16.18 0.07
C PRO A 211 7.63 -16.78 -1.32
N ASP A 212 8.70 -17.29 -1.93
CA ASP A 212 8.73 -17.75 -3.34
C ASP A 212 7.72 -18.87 -3.64
N ASN A 213 7.49 -19.77 -2.67
CA ASN A 213 6.52 -20.85 -2.81
C ASN A 213 5.06 -20.37 -2.93
N ILE A 214 4.71 -19.25 -2.28
CA ILE A 214 3.41 -18.60 -2.43
C ILE A 214 3.39 -17.80 -3.73
N ALA A 215 4.47 -17.07 -4.04
CA ALA A 215 4.57 -16.30 -5.28
C ALA A 215 4.40 -17.16 -6.53
N SER A 216 5.06 -18.32 -6.59
CA SER A 216 4.89 -19.30 -7.68
C SER A 216 3.44 -19.74 -7.81
N LYS A 217 2.78 -20.06 -6.69
CA LYS A 217 1.39 -20.51 -6.69
C LYS A 217 0.42 -19.43 -7.18
N LEU A 218 0.57 -18.19 -6.70
CA LEU A 218 -0.25 -17.07 -7.16
C LEU A 218 -0.02 -16.76 -8.65
N TYR A 219 1.23 -16.88 -9.12
CA TYR A 219 1.56 -16.72 -10.53
C TYR A 219 0.93 -17.82 -11.40
N GLU A 220 0.97 -19.07 -10.95
CA GLU A 220 0.27 -20.20 -11.60
C GLU A 220 -1.24 -19.94 -11.70
N MET A 221 -1.88 -19.52 -10.60
CA MET A 221 -3.30 -19.17 -10.59
C MET A 221 -3.61 -18.03 -11.56
N ALA A 222 -2.77 -17.00 -11.64
CA ALA A 222 -2.97 -15.89 -12.56
C ALA A 222 -2.88 -16.33 -14.04
N ASN A 223 -1.93 -17.21 -14.37
CA ASN A 223 -1.83 -17.78 -15.72
C ASN A 223 -3.01 -18.68 -16.07
N GLN A 224 -3.55 -19.43 -15.10
CA GLN A 224 -4.77 -20.22 -15.29
C GLN A 224 -5.98 -19.32 -15.58
N GLN A 225 -6.12 -18.19 -14.88
CA GLN A 225 -7.18 -17.21 -15.16
C GLN A 225 -7.09 -16.63 -16.58
N MET A 226 -5.88 -16.30 -17.04
CA MET A 226 -5.68 -15.82 -18.41
C MET A 226 -5.94 -16.90 -19.46
N SER A 227 -5.71 -18.17 -19.14
CA SER A 227 -5.92 -19.30 -20.07
C SER A 227 -7.35 -19.87 -20.04
N SER A 228 -8.19 -19.42 -19.11
CA SER A 228 -9.59 -19.85 -18.98
C SER A 228 -10.44 -19.30 -20.13
N SER A 229 -11.48 -20.04 -20.54
CA SER A 229 -12.49 -19.56 -21.50
C SER A 229 -13.27 -18.36 -20.97
N GLN A 230 -13.36 -18.21 -19.64
CA GLN A 230 -13.97 -17.08 -18.96
C GLN A 230 -13.00 -16.59 -17.88
N THR A 231 -12.23 -15.55 -18.19
CA THR A 231 -11.31 -14.93 -17.24
C THR A 231 -12.08 -14.11 -16.21
N ASP A 232 -11.90 -14.41 -14.92
CA ASP A 232 -12.32 -13.51 -13.85
C ASP A 232 -11.31 -12.37 -13.70
N LEU A 233 -11.64 -11.21 -14.25
CA LEU A 233 -10.80 -10.02 -14.24
C LEU A 233 -10.61 -9.43 -12.83
N PHE A 234 -11.58 -9.63 -11.93
CA PHE A 234 -11.46 -9.18 -10.54
C PHE A 234 -10.48 -10.06 -9.77
N LEU A 235 -10.54 -11.37 -9.98
CA LEU A 235 -9.57 -12.30 -9.40
C LEU A 235 -8.18 -12.08 -9.97
N LEU A 236 -8.06 -11.86 -11.29
CA LEU A 236 -6.77 -11.52 -11.92
C LEU A 236 -6.17 -10.25 -11.29
N SER A 237 -6.97 -9.20 -11.09
CA SER A 237 -6.53 -7.98 -10.38
C SER A 237 -6.07 -8.28 -8.95
N ALA A 238 -6.83 -9.07 -8.19
CA ALA A 238 -6.47 -9.45 -6.82
C ALA A 238 -5.16 -10.25 -6.76
N LEU A 239 -4.92 -11.16 -7.72
CA LEU A 239 -3.68 -11.94 -7.83
C LEU A 239 -2.48 -11.05 -8.16
N VAL A 240 -2.64 -10.11 -9.10
CA VAL A 240 -1.60 -9.10 -9.42
C VAL A 240 -1.24 -8.27 -8.19
N ARG A 241 -2.26 -7.80 -7.46
CA ARG A 241 -2.07 -7.03 -6.22
C ARG A 241 -1.35 -7.86 -5.16
N ALA A 242 -1.76 -9.09 -4.92
CA ALA A 242 -1.12 -9.99 -3.96
C ALA A 242 0.35 -10.31 -4.31
N LEU A 243 0.66 -10.44 -5.60
CA LEU A 243 2.03 -10.64 -6.09
C LEU A 243 2.94 -9.42 -5.91
N SER A 244 2.42 -8.24 -5.56
CA SER A 244 3.21 -7.01 -5.39
C SER A 244 4.37 -7.14 -4.39
N GLY A 245 4.27 -8.07 -3.44
CA GLY A 245 5.32 -8.39 -2.47
C GLY A 245 6.27 -9.53 -2.86
N ALA A 246 6.17 -10.06 -4.08
CA ALA A 246 7.00 -11.15 -4.56
C ALA A 246 8.38 -10.68 -5.06
N THR A 247 9.25 -11.64 -5.37
CA THR A 247 10.45 -11.40 -6.19
C THR A 247 10.05 -10.73 -7.52
N PRO A 248 10.71 -9.64 -7.96
CA PRO A 248 10.25 -8.80 -9.07
C PRO A 248 9.99 -9.54 -10.40
N ASN A 249 10.66 -10.67 -10.65
CA ASN A 249 10.54 -11.43 -11.88
C ASN A 249 9.11 -11.98 -12.13
N TYR A 250 8.40 -12.39 -11.08
CA TYR A 250 7.02 -12.88 -11.21
C TYR A 250 6.08 -11.79 -11.73
N LEU A 251 6.13 -10.62 -11.09
CA LEU A 251 5.34 -9.47 -11.48
C LEU A 251 5.70 -8.98 -12.87
N ALA A 252 6.99 -8.89 -13.21
CA ALA A 252 7.40 -8.43 -14.53
C ALA A 252 6.82 -9.32 -15.64
N LYS A 253 6.96 -10.65 -15.52
CA LYS A 253 6.41 -11.61 -16.48
C LYS A 253 4.88 -11.54 -16.56
N LEU A 254 4.20 -11.45 -15.41
CA LEU A 254 2.75 -11.36 -15.37
C LEU A 254 2.25 -10.05 -16.01
N THR A 255 2.88 -8.92 -15.67
CA THR A 255 2.56 -7.61 -16.28
C THR A 255 2.78 -7.65 -17.78
N ASP A 256 3.88 -8.22 -18.27
CA ASP A 256 4.12 -8.33 -19.72
C ASP A 256 3.06 -9.20 -20.40
N ALA A 257 2.65 -10.33 -19.80
CA ALA A 257 1.58 -11.17 -20.31
C ALA A 257 0.21 -10.46 -20.34
N ILE A 258 -0.15 -9.75 -19.28
CA ILE A 258 -1.39 -8.96 -19.20
C ILE A 258 -1.38 -7.87 -20.26
N LEU A 259 -0.31 -7.08 -20.34
CA LEU A 259 -0.23 -5.95 -21.27
C LEU A 259 -0.13 -6.38 -22.74
N ALA A 260 0.29 -7.62 -23.02
CA ALA A 260 0.29 -8.16 -24.38
C ALA A 260 -1.12 -8.35 -24.95
N THR A 261 -2.12 -8.63 -24.10
CA THR A 261 -3.49 -8.95 -24.52
C THR A 261 -4.48 -7.88 -24.03
N PRO A 262 -5.12 -7.11 -24.93
CA PRO A 262 -6.05 -6.05 -24.54
C PRO A 262 -7.20 -6.51 -23.64
N ASP A 263 -7.71 -7.74 -23.84
CA ASP A 263 -8.86 -8.28 -23.10
C ASP A 263 -8.61 -8.41 -21.59
N TYR A 264 -7.35 -8.57 -21.17
CA TYR A 264 -6.98 -8.61 -19.75
C TYR A 264 -6.80 -7.21 -19.14
N CYS A 265 -6.74 -6.17 -19.99
CA CYS A 265 -6.46 -4.79 -19.59
C CYS A 265 -7.73 -4.03 -19.19
N HIS A 266 -8.61 -4.68 -18.44
CA HIS A 266 -9.77 -4.04 -17.83
C HIS A 266 -9.33 -3.00 -16.80
N GLN A 267 -10.18 -1.98 -16.56
CA GLN A 267 -9.88 -0.86 -15.65
C GLN A 267 -9.42 -1.35 -14.27
N GLU A 268 -10.08 -2.38 -13.72
CA GLU A 268 -9.74 -2.96 -12.42
C GLU A 268 -8.31 -3.53 -12.38
N VAL A 269 -7.88 -4.25 -13.43
CA VAL A 269 -6.53 -4.82 -13.52
C VAL A 269 -5.48 -3.71 -13.66
N LEU A 270 -5.76 -2.69 -14.49
CA LEU A 270 -4.86 -1.56 -14.66
C LEU A 270 -4.73 -0.70 -13.40
N ILE A 271 -5.82 -0.53 -12.64
CA ILE A 271 -5.80 0.10 -11.31
C ILE A 271 -4.98 -0.74 -10.34
N GLY A 272 -5.12 -2.07 -10.34
CA GLY A 272 -4.30 -2.98 -9.54
C GLY A 272 -2.80 -2.87 -9.85
N LEU A 273 -2.44 -2.83 -11.14
CA LEU A 273 -1.07 -2.63 -11.59
C LEU A 273 -0.51 -1.27 -11.12
N ALA A 274 -1.24 -0.18 -11.36
CA ALA A 274 -0.82 1.16 -10.94
C ALA A 274 -0.74 1.32 -9.42
N GLY A 275 -1.68 0.71 -8.69
CA GLY A 275 -1.85 0.88 -7.25
C GLY A 275 -0.92 0.00 -6.40
N ARG A 276 -0.52 -1.18 -6.90
CA ARG A 276 0.26 -2.17 -6.13
C ARG A 276 1.50 -2.68 -6.84
N ALA A 277 1.47 -2.88 -8.15
CA ALA A 277 2.58 -3.43 -8.93
C ALA A 277 3.32 -2.37 -9.78
N TRP A 278 3.29 -1.11 -9.35
CA TRP A 278 3.82 0.04 -10.10
C TRP A 278 5.31 -0.07 -10.42
N SER A 279 6.07 -0.81 -9.61
CA SER A 279 7.50 -1.04 -9.81
C SER A 279 7.81 -1.74 -11.14
N THR A 280 6.84 -2.47 -11.70
CA THR A 280 6.95 -3.05 -13.05
C THR A 280 6.95 -1.98 -14.15
N LEU A 281 6.48 -0.77 -13.88
CA LEU A 281 6.44 0.33 -14.85
C LEU A 281 7.73 1.16 -14.86
N ARG A 282 8.78 0.74 -14.13
CA ARG A 282 10.11 1.36 -14.24
C ARG A 282 10.78 1.09 -15.59
N GLU A 283 10.37 0.03 -16.27
CA GLU A 283 10.82 -0.29 -17.62
C GLU A 283 9.98 0.52 -18.62
N SER A 284 10.64 1.31 -19.47
CA SER A 284 9.98 2.29 -20.34
C SER A 284 9.02 1.64 -21.34
N GLY A 285 9.37 0.50 -21.90
CA GLY A 285 8.50 -0.27 -22.80
C GLY A 285 7.21 -0.73 -22.13
N ARG A 286 7.30 -1.25 -20.89
CA ARG A 286 6.13 -1.61 -20.06
C ARG A 286 5.29 -0.40 -19.71
N ALA A 287 5.91 0.71 -19.30
CA ALA A 287 5.20 1.95 -19.01
C ALA A 287 4.39 2.44 -20.22
N GLN A 288 5.02 2.45 -21.39
CA GLN A 288 4.38 2.84 -22.64
C GLN A 288 3.20 1.92 -23.00
N ARG A 289 3.39 0.59 -22.94
CA ARG A 289 2.32 -0.38 -23.18
C ARG A 289 1.18 -0.18 -22.18
N PHE A 290 1.48 0.01 -20.90
CA PHE A 290 0.49 0.27 -19.86
C PHE A 290 -0.35 1.53 -20.15
N LEU A 291 0.30 2.64 -20.54
CA LEU A 291 -0.41 3.86 -20.91
C LEU A 291 -1.29 3.66 -22.15
N LEU A 292 -0.81 2.93 -23.16
CA LEU A 292 -1.62 2.60 -24.33
C LEU A 292 -2.86 1.78 -23.94
N ARG A 293 -2.71 0.80 -23.05
CA ARG A 293 -3.82 -0.01 -22.53
C ARG A 293 -4.83 0.83 -21.74
N LEU A 294 -4.36 1.80 -20.96
CA LEU A 294 -5.26 2.76 -20.29
C LEU A 294 -6.06 3.61 -21.28
N VAL A 295 -5.46 4.03 -22.39
CA VAL A 295 -6.18 4.78 -23.43
C VAL A 295 -7.26 3.92 -24.08
N GLN A 296 -6.97 2.63 -24.30
CA GLN A 296 -7.90 1.67 -24.89
C GLN A 296 -9.09 1.32 -24.00
N THR A 297 -9.08 1.69 -22.72
CA THR A 297 -10.30 1.60 -21.88
C THR A 297 -11.30 2.72 -22.16
N GLU A 298 -10.98 3.65 -23.08
CA GLU A 298 -11.80 4.79 -23.50
C GLU A 298 -12.24 5.71 -22.33
N ASN A 299 -11.50 5.67 -21.23
CA ASN A 299 -11.82 6.40 -20.00
C ASN A 299 -10.75 7.47 -19.74
N GLN A 300 -10.88 8.62 -20.40
CA GLN A 300 -9.91 9.72 -20.27
C GLN A 300 -9.77 10.20 -18.82
N THR A 301 -10.85 10.17 -18.04
CA THR A 301 -10.82 10.56 -16.62
C THR A 301 -9.98 9.59 -15.78
N LEU A 302 -10.07 8.29 -16.05
CA LEU A 302 -9.22 7.27 -15.42
C LEU A 302 -7.76 7.43 -15.87
N PHE A 303 -7.52 7.60 -17.17
CA PHE A 303 -6.19 7.87 -17.72
C PHE A 303 -5.53 9.06 -17.03
N ASN A 304 -6.23 10.20 -16.95
CA ASN A 304 -5.69 11.41 -16.31
C ASN A 304 -5.37 11.18 -14.83
N ARG A 305 -6.28 10.52 -14.09
CA ARG A 305 -6.08 10.22 -12.66
C ARG A 305 -4.88 9.32 -12.43
N LEU A 306 -4.78 8.21 -13.16
CA LEU A 306 -3.67 7.26 -12.98
C LEU A 306 -2.34 7.84 -13.46
N PHE A 307 -2.32 8.60 -14.57
CA PHE A 307 -1.09 9.26 -15.02
C PHE A 307 -0.59 10.27 -13.99
N ALA A 308 -1.47 11.15 -13.50
CA ALA A 308 -1.11 12.16 -12.49
C ALA A 308 -0.62 11.52 -11.18
N ASP A 309 -1.26 10.43 -10.75
CA ASP A 309 -0.88 9.69 -9.55
C ASP A 309 0.47 8.95 -9.72
N LEU A 310 0.71 8.31 -10.87
CA LEU A 310 1.96 7.58 -11.13
C LEU A 310 3.17 8.51 -11.34
N VAL A 311 3.00 9.68 -11.95
CA VAL A 311 4.09 10.66 -12.13
C VAL A 311 4.60 11.23 -10.79
N MET A 312 3.78 11.15 -9.74
CA MET A 312 4.20 11.55 -8.40
C MET A 312 5.18 10.54 -7.78
N LEU A 313 5.16 9.27 -8.19
CA LEU A 313 6.11 8.27 -7.68
C LEU A 313 7.53 8.61 -8.14
N PRO A 314 8.51 8.77 -7.22
CA PRO A 314 9.86 9.18 -7.58
C PRO A 314 10.52 8.28 -8.64
N GLU A 315 10.29 6.97 -8.54
CA GLU A 315 10.86 5.97 -9.46
C GLU A 315 10.21 5.96 -10.85
N LEU A 316 8.97 6.44 -10.98
CA LEU A 316 8.25 6.46 -12.25
C LEU A 316 8.26 7.83 -12.91
N ARG A 317 8.49 8.89 -12.15
CA ARG A 317 8.53 10.26 -12.67
C ARG A 317 9.48 10.41 -13.84
N MET A 318 10.69 9.87 -13.71
CA MET A 318 11.73 9.92 -14.75
C MET A 318 11.43 9.03 -15.95
N VAL A 319 10.48 8.10 -15.83
CA VAL A 319 10.05 7.20 -16.91
C VAL A 319 8.85 7.78 -17.65
N LEU A 320 7.88 8.33 -16.91
CA LEU A 320 6.59 8.77 -17.45
C LEU A 320 6.62 10.19 -18.02
N LEU A 321 7.37 11.12 -17.42
CA LEU A 321 7.43 12.49 -17.93
C LEU A 321 8.01 12.58 -19.36
N PRO A 322 9.09 11.85 -19.72
CA PRO A 322 9.58 11.85 -21.10
C PRO A 322 8.55 11.35 -22.13
N LEU A 323 7.64 10.46 -21.72
CA LEU A 323 6.57 9.93 -22.59
C LEU A 323 5.54 11.00 -22.99
N LEU A 324 5.46 12.13 -22.28
CA LEU A 324 4.64 13.27 -22.70
C LEU A 324 5.12 13.91 -24.02
N HIS A 325 6.40 13.72 -24.34
CA HIS A 325 7.05 14.34 -25.50
C HIS A 325 7.45 13.33 -26.57
N THR A 326 7.56 12.05 -26.20
CA THR A 326 7.86 10.95 -27.12
C THR A 326 6.56 10.21 -27.43
N SER A 327 6.00 10.46 -28.61
CA SER A 327 4.71 9.88 -29.03
C SER A 327 4.93 8.55 -29.76
N PRO A 328 4.52 7.40 -29.20
CA PRO A 328 4.74 6.11 -29.86
C PRO A 328 3.53 5.60 -30.66
N SER A 329 2.33 6.17 -30.44
CA SER A 329 1.10 5.82 -31.17
C SER A 329 0.15 7.02 -31.21
N PRO A 330 -0.65 7.19 -32.28
CA PRO A 330 -1.59 8.30 -32.42
C PRO A 330 -2.61 8.43 -31.27
N GLU A 331 -3.13 7.31 -30.76
CA GLU A 331 -4.14 7.26 -29.71
C GLU A 331 -3.57 7.76 -28.38
N LEU A 332 -2.39 7.27 -28.01
CA LEU A 332 -1.67 7.74 -26.82
C LEU A 332 -1.29 9.22 -26.93
N ALA A 333 -0.81 9.67 -28.09
CA ALA A 333 -0.51 11.09 -28.31
C ALA A 333 -1.74 11.97 -28.09
N LYS A 334 -2.91 11.56 -28.60
CA LYS A 334 -4.18 12.26 -28.40
C LYS A 334 -4.56 12.33 -26.91
N ALA A 335 -4.46 11.22 -26.17
CA ALA A 335 -4.77 11.18 -24.76
C ALA A 335 -3.83 12.07 -23.91
N LEU A 336 -2.53 12.08 -24.22
CA LEU A 336 -1.53 12.93 -23.56
C LEU A 336 -1.77 14.42 -23.86
N LEU A 337 -2.16 14.77 -25.08
CA LEU A 337 -2.56 16.15 -25.43
C LEU A 337 -3.82 16.59 -24.67
N GLN A 338 -4.80 15.71 -24.51
CA GLN A 338 -6.00 15.99 -23.71
C GLN A 338 -5.66 16.19 -22.23
N LEU A 339 -4.78 15.35 -21.67
CA LEU A 339 -4.23 15.52 -20.33
C LEU A 339 -3.61 16.91 -20.16
N GLN A 340 -2.69 17.31 -21.04
CA GLN A 340 -2.02 18.62 -20.97
C GLN A 340 -2.98 19.82 -21.06
N ARG A 341 -4.09 19.68 -21.81
CA ARG A 341 -5.14 20.72 -21.86
C ARG A 341 -5.90 20.81 -20.55
N SER A 342 -6.24 19.67 -19.93
CA SER A 342 -6.98 19.62 -18.67
C SER A 342 -6.20 20.22 -17.50
N THR A 343 -4.88 20.03 -17.46
CA THR A 343 -4.03 20.60 -16.40
C THR A 343 -3.94 22.12 -16.51
N LYS A 344 -3.83 22.67 -17.73
CA LYS A 344 -3.77 24.12 -17.98
C LYS A 344 -5.07 24.87 -17.65
N GLN A 345 -6.21 24.17 -17.61
CA GLN A 345 -7.49 24.76 -17.25
C GLN A 345 -7.76 24.74 -15.73
N SER A 346 -6.98 23.94 -14.99
CA SER A 346 -7.14 23.74 -13.53
C SER A 346 -6.06 24.48 -12.71
N SER A 347 -5.03 24.99 -13.38
CA SER A 347 -3.97 25.86 -12.85
C SER A 347 -4.21 27.30 -13.27
#